data_AF-A0A945VTV6-F1
#
_entry.id   AF-A0A945VTV6-F1
#
_cell.length_a   1.000
_cell.length_b   1.000
_cell.length_c   1.000
_cell.angle_alpha   90.00
_cell.angle_beta   90.00
_cell.angle_gamma   90.00
#
_symmetry.space_group_name_H-M   'P 1'
#
loop_
_entity.id
_entity.type
_entity.pdbx_description
1 polymer ?
#
loop_
_entity_poly.entity_id
_entity_poly.type
_entity_poly.pdbx_seq_one_letter_code
_entity_poly.pdbx_strand_id
1 'polypeptide(L)'
;MDIDLQIRLATFNWLSEQTDIFGDVLSRQLLQQGFEFKNQRVPLVAPNGIFKPKIMELPLTITTTVQGPYDDDLDLDKDSFLNYRYRGTNPNHHDNVGLRKVFEQQKPLVYLHGIEPGKYLAFWPVYIIADDRSNLTFKAALDNMASLQDGEFLPHQINENALGRQAYITSTVKVRLNQRSFRERVLRAYKSQCSLCRLKHPELLDAAHIIPDNLPESTYLIDNGLSLCKLHHAAYDRLLLGITPDYKIHVHNDILREEDGPVLKHGLIGLHQSQISLPKLKKNWPNQEYLDWRYEKFVNAE
;
A
#
# COMPACT_ATOMS: atom_id res chain seq x y z
N MET A 1 9.78 7.28 -32.05
CA MET A 1 9.36 7.33 -30.63
C MET A 1 10.59 7.60 -29.78
N ASP A 2 10.58 8.70 -29.03
CA ASP A 2 11.62 9.10 -28.06
C ASP A 2 12.05 7.92 -27.17
N ILE A 3 13.37 7.68 -27.04
CA ILE A 3 13.90 6.55 -26.26
C ILE A 3 13.46 6.63 -24.79
N ASP A 4 13.36 7.85 -24.25
CA ASP A 4 12.90 8.11 -22.89
C ASP A 4 11.45 7.64 -22.72
N LEU A 5 10.59 7.87 -23.72
CA LEU A 5 9.21 7.37 -23.74
C LEU A 5 9.13 5.85 -23.87
N GLN A 6 9.98 5.22 -24.70
CA GLN A 6 10.03 3.75 -24.80
C GLN A 6 10.36 3.10 -23.45
N ILE A 7 11.33 3.67 -22.72
CA ILE A 7 11.74 3.18 -21.41
C ILE A 7 10.64 3.40 -20.36
N ARG A 8 9.93 4.53 -20.40
CA ARG A 8 8.77 4.78 -19.51
C ARG A 8 7.67 3.76 -19.71
N LEU A 9 7.29 3.48 -20.97
CA LEU A 9 6.26 2.47 -21.27
C LEU A 9 6.71 1.06 -20.86
N ALA A 10 7.96 0.69 -21.14
CA ALA A 10 8.54 -0.57 -20.68
C ALA A 10 8.55 -0.66 -19.14
N THR A 11 8.82 0.45 -18.45
CA THR A 11 8.77 0.54 -16.98
C THR A 11 7.36 0.26 -16.46
N PHE A 12 6.33 0.83 -17.08
CA PHE A 12 4.93 0.64 -16.67
C PHE A 12 4.47 -0.79 -16.85
N ASN A 13 4.81 -1.42 -17.98
CA ASN A 13 4.51 -2.82 -18.21
C ASN A 13 5.24 -3.72 -17.20
N TRP A 14 6.53 -3.48 -16.98
CA TRP A 14 7.30 -4.26 -16.01
C TRP A 14 6.73 -4.12 -14.60
N LEU A 15 6.36 -2.92 -14.17
CA LEU A 15 5.73 -2.70 -12.86
C LEU A 15 4.40 -3.44 -12.76
N SER A 16 3.57 -3.44 -13.82
CA SER A 16 2.32 -4.22 -13.87
C SER A 16 2.58 -5.70 -13.65
N GLU A 17 3.52 -6.28 -14.40
CA GLU A 17 3.91 -7.69 -14.26
C GLU A 17 4.42 -8.00 -12.85
N GLN A 18 5.25 -7.12 -12.27
CA GLN A 18 5.76 -7.33 -10.92
C GLN A 18 4.64 -7.25 -9.87
N THR A 19 3.67 -6.34 -10.04
CA THR A 19 2.52 -6.27 -9.14
C THR A 19 1.59 -7.47 -9.25
N ASP A 20 1.49 -8.09 -10.43
CA ASP A 20 0.71 -9.32 -10.61
C ASP A 20 1.37 -10.52 -9.92
N ILE A 21 2.71 -10.58 -9.92
CA ILE A 21 3.48 -11.68 -9.33
C ILE A 21 3.60 -11.53 -7.80
N PHE A 22 4.00 -10.34 -7.34
CA PHE A 22 4.38 -10.10 -5.93
C PHE A 22 3.30 -9.35 -5.13
N GLY A 23 2.23 -8.92 -5.78
CA GLY A 23 1.25 -8.00 -5.21
C GLY A 23 1.71 -6.55 -5.27
N ASP A 24 0.88 -5.65 -4.75
CA ASP A 24 1.07 -4.20 -4.86
C ASP A 24 2.32 -3.65 -4.17
N VAL A 25 2.86 -4.37 -3.18
CA VAL A 25 3.96 -3.91 -2.34
C VAL A 25 5.28 -4.46 -2.87
N LEU A 26 6.07 -3.59 -3.49
CA LEU A 26 7.32 -3.96 -4.11
C LEU A 26 8.50 -3.70 -3.17
N SER A 27 9.46 -4.64 -3.15
CA SER A 27 10.67 -4.48 -2.34
C SER A 27 11.66 -3.51 -2.99
N ARG A 28 12.42 -2.79 -2.16
CA ARG A 28 13.50 -1.91 -2.63
C ARG A 28 14.52 -2.68 -3.47
N GLN A 29 14.83 -3.93 -3.10
CA GLN A 29 15.77 -4.76 -3.83
C GLN A 29 15.29 -5.02 -5.26
N LEU A 30 14.01 -5.36 -5.43
CA LEU A 30 13.39 -5.56 -6.73
C LEU A 30 13.42 -4.28 -7.57
N LEU A 31 13.02 -3.14 -6.99
CA LEU A 31 13.02 -1.84 -7.68
C LEU A 31 14.44 -1.35 -8.03
N GLN A 32 15.42 -1.68 -7.20
CA GLN A 32 16.82 -1.38 -7.50
C GLN A 32 17.33 -2.28 -8.62
N GLN A 33 17.02 -3.57 -8.60
CA GLN A 33 17.35 -4.49 -9.69
C GLN A 33 16.78 -3.98 -11.01
N GLY A 34 15.51 -3.59 -11.03
CA GLY A 34 14.83 -3.09 -12.20
C GLY A 34 14.77 -4.15 -13.31
N PHE A 35 14.74 -3.69 -14.56
CA PHE A 35 14.65 -4.55 -15.74
C PHE A 35 15.74 -4.23 -16.76
N GLU A 36 15.85 -5.05 -17.80
CA GLU A 36 16.76 -4.79 -18.92
C GLU A 36 16.01 -4.21 -20.11
N PHE A 37 16.56 -3.14 -20.69
CA PHE A 37 16.08 -2.52 -21.91
C PHE A 37 17.25 -2.38 -22.89
N LYS A 38 17.17 -3.06 -24.04
CA LYS A 38 18.23 -3.07 -25.07
C LYS A 38 19.62 -3.38 -24.48
N ASN A 39 19.69 -4.44 -23.65
CA ASN A 39 20.90 -4.90 -22.94
C ASN A 39 21.49 -3.89 -21.94
N GLN A 40 20.70 -2.91 -21.50
CA GLN A 40 21.08 -1.98 -20.43
C GLN A 40 20.10 -2.09 -19.27
N ARG A 41 20.62 -2.15 -18.06
CA ARG A 41 19.81 -2.19 -16.85
C ARG A 41 19.16 -0.84 -16.56
N VAL A 42 17.85 -0.86 -16.29
CA VAL A 42 17.03 0.29 -15.90
C VAL A 42 16.55 0.09 -14.46
N PRO A 43 17.32 0.55 -13.45
CA PRO A 43 16.83 0.62 -12.08
C PRO A 43 15.67 1.63 -11.96
N LEU A 44 14.82 1.48 -10.94
CA LEU A 44 13.71 2.40 -10.68
C LEU A 44 13.85 3.23 -9.41
N VAL A 45 14.79 2.89 -8.52
CA VAL A 45 14.98 3.62 -7.26
C VAL A 45 16.46 3.81 -6.94
N ALA A 46 16.76 4.94 -6.31
CA ALA A 46 18.05 5.28 -5.72
C ALA A 46 17.85 5.83 -4.31
N PRO A 47 18.92 6.12 -3.54
CA PRO A 47 18.78 6.79 -2.24
C PRO A 47 18.11 8.17 -2.30
N ASN A 48 18.11 8.80 -3.47
CA ASN A 48 17.54 10.12 -3.70
C ASN A 48 16.05 10.02 -4.06
N GLY A 49 15.25 11.01 -3.64
CA GLY A 49 13.82 11.07 -3.92
C GLY A 49 13.50 11.18 -5.41
N ILE A 50 14.24 12.00 -6.17
CA ILE A 50 14.11 12.11 -7.63
C ILE A 50 15.20 11.24 -8.25
N PHE A 51 14.82 10.35 -9.16
CA PHE A 51 15.76 9.41 -9.77
C PHE A 51 15.67 9.33 -11.29
N LYS A 52 16.86 9.27 -11.90
CA LYS A 52 17.09 9.20 -13.33
C LYS A 52 18.05 8.04 -13.66
N PRO A 53 17.61 7.01 -14.40
CA PRO A 53 18.49 5.98 -14.94
C PRO A 53 19.57 6.56 -15.86
N LYS A 54 20.75 5.93 -15.94
CA LYS A 54 21.88 6.46 -16.75
C LYS A 54 21.58 6.54 -18.24
N ILE A 55 20.76 5.63 -18.77
CA ILE A 55 20.35 5.59 -20.17
C ILE A 55 19.35 6.71 -20.53
N MET A 56 18.76 7.39 -19.54
CA MET A 56 17.72 8.40 -19.73
C MET A 56 18.26 9.83 -19.59
N GLU A 57 17.61 10.75 -20.32
CA GLU A 57 17.91 12.18 -20.24
C GLU A 57 17.16 12.86 -19.10
N LEU A 58 15.94 12.40 -18.81
CA LEU A 58 15.04 12.97 -17.82
C LEU A 58 14.69 12.00 -16.68
N PRO A 59 14.39 12.49 -15.47
CA PRO A 59 13.92 11.65 -14.37
C PRO A 59 12.80 10.70 -14.77
N LEU A 60 12.86 9.47 -14.23
CA LEU A 60 11.89 8.41 -14.45
C LEU A 60 10.97 8.25 -13.24
N THR A 61 11.54 8.37 -12.03
CA THR A 61 10.81 8.10 -10.79
C THR A 61 10.97 9.24 -9.79
N ILE A 62 9.90 9.47 -9.04
CA ILE A 62 9.89 10.28 -7.83
C ILE A 62 9.49 9.39 -6.65
N THR A 63 10.11 9.61 -5.50
CA THR A 63 9.97 8.74 -4.33
C THR A 63 9.75 9.59 -3.09
N THR A 64 8.79 9.19 -2.26
CA THR A 64 8.66 9.66 -0.88
C THR A 64 8.97 8.52 0.07
N THR A 65 9.61 8.84 1.18
CA THR A 65 9.90 7.89 2.26
C THR A 65 9.03 8.22 3.46
N VAL A 66 8.53 7.18 4.12
CA VAL A 66 7.84 7.29 5.41
C VAL A 66 8.70 8.02 6.43
N GLN A 67 8.19 9.10 7.04
CA GLN A 67 8.87 9.79 8.14
C GLN A 67 8.47 9.27 9.53
N GLY A 68 7.39 8.48 9.62
CA GLY A 68 6.93 7.84 10.86
C GLY A 68 5.90 6.73 10.65
N PRO A 69 5.60 5.89 11.66
CA PRO A 69 4.75 4.70 11.51
C PRO A 69 3.29 4.97 11.11
N TYR A 70 2.83 6.23 11.11
CA TYR A 70 1.47 6.65 10.76
C TYR A 70 1.47 7.77 9.71
N ASP A 71 2.54 7.84 8.90
CA ASP A 71 2.72 8.79 7.80
C ASP A 71 2.32 8.14 6.47
N ASP A 72 1.16 7.49 6.47
CA ASP A 72 0.54 6.78 5.35
C ASP A 72 -0.44 7.66 4.57
N ASP A 73 -0.53 8.95 4.90
CA ASP A 73 -1.26 9.92 4.12
C ASP A 73 -0.42 10.43 2.94
N LEU A 74 -1.10 10.65 1.81
CA LEU A 74 -0.53 11.42 0.72
C LEU A 74 -0.61 12.90 1.06
N ASP A 75 0.49 13.63 0.84
CA ASP A 75 0.52 15.09 0.92
C ASP A 75 -0.25 15.64 -0.30
N LEU A 76 -1.55 15.89 -0.11
CA LEU A 76 -2.47 16.32 -1.16
C LEU A 76 -2.88 17.77 -0.93
N ASP A 77 -3.01 18.54 -2.01
CA ASP A 77 -3.67 19.84 -1.96
C ASP A 77 -5.21 19.71 -1.93
N LYS A 78 -5.89 20.85 -1.82
CA LYS A 78 -7.35 20.95 -1.80
C LYS A 78 -8.04 20.35 -3.03
N ASP A 79 -7.31 20.23 -4.14
CA ASP A 79 -7.80 19.76 -5.43
C ASP A 79 -7.38 18.28 -5.68
N SER A 80 -6.91 17.59 -4.64
CA SER A 80 -6.48 16.18 -4.67
C SER A 80 -5.25 15.90 -5.54
N PHE A 81 -4.39 16.89 -5.74
CA PHE A 81 -3.08 16.71 -6.38
C PHE A 81 -1.98 16.46 -5.34
N LEU A 82 -1.02 15.61 -5.67
CA LEU A 82 0.14 15.32 -4.83
C LEU A 82 1.09 16.51 -4.78
N ASN A 83 1.38 17.00 -3.59
CA ASN A 83 2.46 17.95 -3.32
C ASN A 83 3.77 17.19 -3.11
N TYR A 84 4.66 17.27 -4.09
CA TYR A 84 5.98 16.65 -4.03
C TYR A 84 7.05 17.70 -3.70
N ARG A 85 7.71 17.58 -2.56
CA ARG A 85 8.76 18.52 -2.14
C ARG A 85 10.00 18.41 -3.02
N TYR A 86 10.63 19.56 -3.25
CA TYR A 86 11.92 19.62 -3.92
C TYR A 86 12.98 18.80 -3.19
N ARG A 87 13.99 18.40 -3.95
CA ARG A 87 15.24 17.96 -3.36
C ARG A 87 15.95 19.15 -2.71
N GLY A 88 15.95 19.18 -1.38
CA GLY A 88 16.60 20.21 -0.59
C GLY A 88 16.00 21.59 -0.80
N THR A 89 16.74 22.64 -0.42
CA THR A 89 16.27 24.03 -0.47
C THR A 89 16.74 24.81 -1.69
N ASN A 90 17.52 24.19 -2.58
CA ASN A 90 18.04 24.83 -3.79
C ASN A 90 17.13 24.54 -4.99
N PRO A 91 16.38 25.52 -5.52
CA PRO A 91 15.58 25.33 -6.72
C PRO A 91 16.39 24.87 -7.94
N ASN A 92 17.66 25.28 -8.02
CA ASN A 92 18.53 24.99 -9.15
C ASN A 92 19.31 23.68 -8.98
N HIS A 93 18.99 22.86 -7.98
CA HIS A 93 19.53 21.51 -7.89
C HIS A 93 19.21 20.72 -9.16
N HIS A 94 20.18 19.96 -9.68
CA HIS A 94 20.06 19.29 -10.99
C HIS A 94 18.81 18.41 -11.12
N ASP A 95 18.40 17.75 -10.02
CA ASP A 95 17.19 16.92 -10.00
C ASP A 95 15.90 17.73 -10.11
N ASN A 96 15.80 18.86 -9.40
CA ASN A 96 14.64 19.75 -9.49
C ASN A 96 14.55 20.34 -10.91
N VAL A 97 15.70 20.69 -11.51
CA VAL A 97 15.77 21.12 -12.92
C VAL A 97 15.34 19.99 -13.87
N GLY A 98 15.79 18.77 -13.63
CA GLY A 98 15.38 17.60 -14.41
C GLY A 98 13.87 17.36 -14.34
N LEU A 99 13.27 17.49 -13.15
CA LEU A 99 11.84 17.30 -12.95
C LEU A 99 11.01 18.44 -13.59
N ARG A 100 11.53 19.68 -13.65
CA ARG A 100 10.93 20.73 -14.47
C ARG A 100 10.94 20.43 -15.96
N LYS A 101 12.03 19.87 -16.48
CA LYS A 101 12.06 19.46 -17.89
C LYS A 101 11.04 18.36 -18.16
N VAL A 102 10.81 17.45 -17.22
CA VAL A 102 9.72 16.45 -17.30
C VAL A 102 8.35 17.15 -17.36
N PHE A 103 8.12 18.16 -16.54
CA PHE A 103 6.92 18.99 -16.57
C PHE A 103 6.74 19.70 -17.92
N GLU A 104 7.76 20.44 -18.38
CA GLU A 104 7.76 21.18 -19.65
C GLU A 104 7.49 20.27 -20.86
N GLN A 105 8.00 19.04 -20.83
CA GLN A 105 7.83 18.05 -21.88
C GLN A 105 6.64 17.10 -21.65
N GLN A 106 5.87 17.32 -20.59
CA GLN A 106 4.71 16.52 -20.19
C GLN A 106 4.98 15.00 -20.18
N LYS A 107 6.16 14.59 -19.68
CA LYS A 107 6.55 13.18 -19.65
C LYS A 107 5.97 12.49 -18.39
N PRO A 108 5.42 11.27 -18.52
CA PRO A 108 4.88 10.55 -17.38
C PRO A 108 6.01 9.95 -16.52
N LEU A 109 5.77 9.85 -15.22
CA LEU A 109 6.67 9.32 -14.19
C LEU A 109 6.06 8.11 -13.48
N VAL A 110 6.90 7.43 -12.71
CA VAL A 110 6.46 6.54 -11.63
C VAL A 110 6.61 7.28 -10.30
N TYR A 111 5.58 7.25 -9.47
CA TYR A 111 5.67 7.66 -8.09
C TYR A 111 5.79 6.44 -7.18
N LEU A 112 6.86 6.38 -6.40
CA LEU A 112 7.12 5.35 -5.40
C LEU A 112 6.84 5.91 -4.01
N HIS A 113 5.75 5.49 -3.40
CA HIS A 113 5.43 5.85 -2.03
C HIS A 113 5.94 4.75 -1.10
N GLY A 114 6.96 5.05 -0.28
CA GLY A 114 7.40 4.12 0.76
C GLY A 114 6.30 3.94 1.81
N ILE A 115 6.02 2.70 2.22
CA ILE A 115 5.04 2.39 3.27
C ILE A 115 5.68 1.74 4.51
N GLU A 116 6.84 1.12 4.33
CA GLU A 116 7.73 0.66 5.39
C GLU A 116 9.18 0.77 4.89
N PRO A 117 10.20 0.72 5.78
CA PRO A 117 11.59 0.67 5.36
C PRO A 117 11.84 -0.46 4.34
N GLY A 118 12.14 -0.07 3.10
CA GLY A 118 12.42 -1.00 2.01
C GLY A 118 11.21 -1.57 1.27
N LYS A 119 9.98 -1.11 1.55
CA LYS A 119 8.75 -1.51 0.85
C LYS A 119 8.03 -0.29 0.29
N TYR A 120 7.60 -0.40 -0.97
CA TYR A 120 7.02 0.71 -1.73
C TYR A 120 5.74 0.28 -2.42
N LEU A 121 4.76 1.18 -2.45
CA LEU A 121 3.71 1.16 -3.46
C LEU A 121 4.16 1.99 -4.66
N ALA A 122 3.92 1.48 -5.85
CA ALA A 122 4.20 2.18 -7.09
C ALA A 122 2.88 2.68 -7.72
N PHE A 123 2.90 3.92 -8.18
CA PHE A 123 1.80 4.58 -8.88
C PHE A 123 2.29 5.09 -10.21
N TRP A 124 1.56 4.78 -11.28
CA TRP A 124 1.87 5.24 -12.63
C TRP A 124 0.62 5.20 -13.51
N PRO A 125 0.53 6.08 -14.53
CA PRO A 125 1.40 7.23 -14.76
C PRO A 125 1.17 8.35 -13.74
N VAL A 126 2.21 9.15 -13.52
CA VAL A 126 2.15 10.39 -12.74
C VAL A 126 2.69 11.55 -13.57
N TYR A 127 2.00 12.68 -13.58
CA TYR A 127 2.41 13.86 -14.31
C TYR A 127 2.68 15.01 -13.36
N ILE A 128 3.79 15.72 -13.56
CA ILE A 128 3.96 17.02 -12.93
C ILE A 128 3.06 18.01 -13.65
N ILE A 129 2.27 18.78 -12.90
CA ILE A 129 1.28 19.74 -13.44
C ILE A 129 1.58 21.18 -13.04
N ALA A 130 2.40 21.40 -12.01
CA ALA A 130 2.84 22.72 -11.61
C ALA A 130 4.21 22.68 -10.92
N ASP A 131 4.94 23.79 -11.01
CA ASP A 131 6.22 24.04 -10.37
C ASP A 131 6.14 25.29 -9.47
N ASP A 132 6.04 25.12 -8.15
CA ASP A 132 6.02 26.21 -7.19
C ASP A 132 7.41 26.39 -6.55
N ARG A 133 8.18 27.31 -7.13
CA ARG A 133 9.53 27.63 -6.67
C ARG A 133 9.56 28.37 -5.34
N SER A 134 8.48 29.05 -4.96
CA SER A 134 8.42 29.80 -3.71
C SER A 134 8.25 28.87 -2.51
N ASN A 135 7.39 27.86 -2.66
CA ASN A 135 7.16 26.83 -1.65
C ASN A 135 8.07 25.60 -1.80
N LEU A 136 8.92 25.57 -2.84
CA LEU A 136 9.83 24.48 -3.14
C LEU A 136 9.08 23.14 -3.31
N THR A 137 7.99 23.16 -4.05
CA THR A 137 7.13 22.00 -4.30
C THR A 137 6.76 21.89 -5.78
N PHE A 138 6.55 20.65 -6.22
CA PHE A 138 5.87 20.32 -7.45
C PHE A 138 4.46 19.82 -7.12
N LYS A 139 3.50 20.11 -7.99
CA LYS A 139 2.20 19.42 -7.97
C LYS A 139 2.21 18.30 -8.97
N ALA A 140 1.68 17.15 -8.59
CA ALA A 140 1.61 15.96 -9.43
C ALA A 140 0.20 15.37 -9.47
N ALA A 141 -0.26 15.02 -10.67
CA ALA A 141 -1.50 14.33 -10.93
C ALA A 141 -1.24 12.82 -11.12
N LEU A 142 -1.94 12.01 -10.32
CA LEU A 142 -2.06 10.57 -10.51
C LEU A 142 -3.11 10.31 -11.59
N ASP A 143 -2.81 9.49 -12.59
CA ASP A 143 -3.77 9.14 -13.63
C ASP A 143 -3.79 7.61 -13.88
N ASN A 144 -4.71 7.15 -14.73
CA ASN A 144 -4.81 5.76 -15.12
C ASN A 144 -4.04 5.46 -16.42
N MET A 145 -3.71 4.19 -16.63
CA MET A 145 -3.01 3.74 -17.84
C MET A 145 -3.85 3.87 -19.12
N ALA A 146 -5.18 3.83 -19.04
CA ALA A 146 -6.06 3.92 -20.21
C ALA A 146 -5.89 5.28 -20.91
N SER A 147 -5.74 6.37 -20.16
CA SER A 147 -5.54 7.71 -20.76
C SER A 147 -4.25 7.84 -21.56
N LEU A 148 -3.21 7.04 -21.26
CA LEU A 148 -1.98 7.03 -22.04
C LEU A 148 -2.20 6.47 -23.46
N GLN A 149 -3.13 5.52 -23.59
CA GLN A 149 -3.43 4.86 -24.86
C GLN A 149 -4.35 5.73 -25.72
N ASP A 150 -5.31 6.40 -25.10
CA ASP A 150 -6.28 7.24 -25.80
C ASP A 150 -5.78 8.69 -26.03
N GLY A 151 -4.61 9.05 -25.46
CA GLY A 151 -4.05 10.39 -25.56
C GLY A 151 -4.88 11.48 -24.86
N GLU A 152 -5.84 11.08 -24.03
CA GLU A 152 -6.85 11.96 -23.45
C GLU A 152 -6.33 12.78 -22.26
N PHE A 153 -5.24 12.36 -21.61
CA PHE A 153 -4.65 13.15 -20.53
C PHE A 153 -3.56 14.08 -21.04
N LEU A 154 -3.98 15.26 -21.50
CA LEU A 154 -3.11 16.41 -21.69
C LEU A 154 -3.28 17.34 -20.49
N PRO A 155 -2.24 17.55 -19.65
CA PRO A 155 -2.30 18.37 -18.43
C PRO A 155 -2.77 19.83 -18.61
N HIS A 156 -2.89 20.32 -19.85
CA HIS A 156 -3.20 21.71 -20.15
C HIS A 156 -4.70 22.07 -20.09
N GLN A 157 -5.59 21.14 -19.75
CA GLN A 157 -7.02 21.43 -19.61
C GLN A 157 -7.60 20.86 -18.30
N ILE A 158 -7.15 21.39 -17.15
CA ILE A 158 -7.82 21.14 -15.87
C ILE A 158 -9.15 21.90 -15.90
N ASN A 159 -10.25 21.19 -16.18
CA ASN A 159 -11.63 21.68 -16.05
C ASN A 159 -12.32 21.01 -14.86
N GLU A 160 -13.58 21.38 -14.55
CA GLU A 160 -14.32 20.80 -13.42
C GLU A 160 -14.47 19.27 -13.52
N ASN A 161 -14.63 18.73 -14.73
CA ASN A 161 -14.69 17.27 -14.96
C ASN A 161 -13.33 16.61 -14.65
N ALA A 162 -12.22 17.25 -14.98
CA ALA A 162 -10.88 16.77 -14.67
C ALA A 162 -10.61 16.77 -13.15
N LEU A 163 -11.12 17.78 -12.42
CA LEU A 163 -11.03 17.83 -10.96
C LEU A 163 -11.83 16.72 -10.28
N GLY A 164 -13.07 16.47 -10.73
CA GLY A 164 -13.88 15.36 -10.21
C GLY A 164 -13.22 13.99 -10.45
N ARG A 165 -12.66 13.79 -11.65
CA ARG A 165 -11.89 12.60 -11.99
C ARG A 165 -10.63 12.45 -11.12
N GLN A 166 -9.87 13.54 -10.93
CA GLN A 166 -8.67 13.54 -10.09
C GLN A 166 -9.01 13.14 -8.65
N ALA A 167 -10.06 13.74 -8.08
CA ALA A 167 -10.50 13.42 -6.72
C ALA A 167 -10.86 11.93 -6.56
N TYR A 168 -11.53 11.34 -7.56
CA TYR A 168 -11.87 9.91 -7.56
C TYR A 168 -10.63 9.00 -7.66
N ILE A 169 -9.69 9.31 -8.56
CA ILE A 169 -8.45 8.53 -8.70
C ILE A 169 -7.65 8.60 -7.41
N THR A 170 -7.47 9.80 -6.87
CA THR A 170 -6.73 10.02 -5.63
C THR A 170 -7.39 9.35 -4.42
N SER A 171 -8.73 9.36 -4.31
CA SER A 171 -9.42 8.66 -3.21
C SER A 171 -9.23 7.15 -3.26
N THR A 172 -9.31 6.55 -4.46
CA THR A 172 -9.04 5.13 -4.68
C THR A 172 -7.60 4.77 -4.31
N VAL A 173 -6.66 5.61 -4.72
CA VAL A 173 -5.24 5.46 -4.36
C VAL A 173 -5.03 5.56 -2.85
N LYS A 174 -5.68 6.52 -2.18
CA LYS A 174 -5.59 6.69 -0.73
C LYS A 174 -6.09 5.47 0.03
N VAL A 175 -7.24 4.91 -0.37
CA VAL A 175 -7.77 3.66 0.22
C VAL A 175 -6.78 2.52 0.04
N ARG A 176 -6.24 2.33 -1.16
CA ARG A 176 -5.22 1.29 -1.44
C ARG A 176 -3.97 1.49 -0.57
N LEU A 177 -3.50 2.73 -0.43
CA LEU A 177 -2.34 3.07 0.40
C LEU A 177 -2.58 2.71 1.87
N ASN A 178 -3.68 3.17 2.46
CA ASN A 178 -4.02 2.92 3.85
C ASN A 178 -4.14 1.42 4.16
N GLN A 179 -4.83 0.67 3.29
CA GLN A 179 -5.00 -0.78 3.45
C GLN A 179 -3.67 -1.54 3.40
N ARG A 180 -2.80 -1.19 2.46
CA ARG A 180 -1.49 -1.85 2.32
C ARG A 180 -0.55 -1.45 3.47
N SER A 181 -0.51 -0.17 3.85
CA SER A 181 0.26 0.31 5.00
C SER A 181 -0.20 -0.35 6.31
N PHE A 182 -1.51 -0.42 6.54
CA PHE A 182 -2.09 -1.14 7.67
C PHE A 182 -1.63 -2.60 7.72
N ARG A 183 -1.77 -3.31 6.59
CA ARG A 183 -1.33 -4.70 6.48
C ARG A 183 0.12 -4.88 6.89
N GLU A 184 1.04 -4.11 6.30
CA GLU A 184 2.46 -4.26 6.58
C GLU A 184 2.79 -4.00 8.05
N ARG A 185 2.18 -2.96 8.65
CA ARG A 185 2.36 -2.63 10.06
C ARG A 185 1.88 -3.73 10.99
N VAL A 186 0.69 -4.29 10.73
CA VAL A 186 0.12 -5.38 11.51
C VAL A 186 1.02 -6.60 11.40
N LEU A 187 1.34 -7.07 10.19
CA LEU A 187 2.21 -8.23 10.00
C LEU A 187 3.55 -8.03 10.73
N ARG A 188 4.19 -6.86 10.60
CA ARG A 188 5.43 -6.55 11.31
C ARG A 188 5.28 -6.60 12.84
N ALA A 189 4.18 -6.07 13.38
CA ALA A 189 3.91 -6.09 14.82
C ALA A 189 3.80 -7.53 15.38
N TYR A 190 3.24 -8.43 14.59
CA TYR A 190 3.14 -9.86 14.88
C TYR A 190 4.36 -10.67 14.42
N LYS A 191 5.43 -10.05 13.92
CA LYS A 191 6.63 -10.71 13.37
C LYS A 191 6.33 -11.65 12.20
N SER A 192 5.40 -11.23 11.34
CA SER A 192 4.95 -11.94 10.15
C SER A 192 4.52 -13.38 10.44
N GLN A 193 3.70 -13.54 11.49
CA GLN A 193 3.11 -14.83 11.83
C GLN A 193 1.60 -14.70 12.07
N CYS A 194 0.86 -15.78 11.81
CA CYS A 194 -0.54 -15.86 12.21
C CYS A 194 -0.66 -15.80 13.74
N SER A 195 -1.56 -14.96 14.26
CA SER A 195 -1.80 -14.80 15.69
C SER A 195 -2.38 -16.08 16.30
N LEU A 196 -3.12 -16.88 15.52
CA LEU A 196 -3.78 -18.10 15.96
C LEU A 196 -2.84 -19.32 15.86
N CYS A 197 -2.45 -19.70 14.65
CA CYS A 197 -1.65 -20.92 14.42
C CYS A 197 -0.13 -20.72 14.31
N ARG A 198 0.36 -19.48 14.41
CA ARG A 198 1.80 -19.13 14.32
C ARG A 198 2.47 -19.48 12.98
N LEU A 199 1.71 -19.71 11.91
CA LEU A 199 2.24 -19.86 10.54
C LEU A 199 3.10 -18.63 10.16
N LYS A 200 4.33 -18.84 9.68
CA LYS A 200 5.33 -17.77 9.40
C LYS A 200 5.60 -17.58 7.90
N HIS A 201 4.56 -17.61 7.08
CA HIS A 201 4.64 -17.40 5.63
C HIS A 201 3.85 -16.13 5.27
N PRO A 202 4.50 -14.96 5.17
CA PRO A 202 3.83 -13.67 4.94
C PRO A 202 2.87 -13.64 3.75
N GLU A 203 3.15 -14.44 2.72
CA GLU A 203 2.34 -14.59 1.50
C GLU A 203 0.97 -15.22 1.80
N LEU A 204 0.89 -16.01 2.87
CA LEU A 204 -0.33 -16.66 3.36
C LEU A 204 -1.01 -15.86 4.49
N LEU A 205 -0.50 -14.67 4.83
CA LEU A 205 -1.01 -13.81 5.90
C LEU A 205 -1.74 -12.58 5.36
N ASP A 206 -2.75 -12.18 6.11
CA ASP A 206 -3.49 -10.93 5.97
C ASP A 206 -3.51 -10.19 7.30
N ALA A 207 -3.84 -8.90 7.24
CA ALA A 207 -4.26 -8.14 8.39
C ALA A 207 -5.79 -8.09 8.41
N ALA A 208 -6.39 -8.82 9.34
CA ALA A 208 -7.82 -8.79 9.59
C ALA A 208 -8.15 -7.60 10.49
N HIS A 209 -9.13 -6.81 10.10
CA HIS A 209 -9.67 -5.78 10.97
C HIS A 209 -10.53 -6.41 12.06
N ILE A 210 -10.43 -5.90 13.29
CA ILE A 210 -11.33 -6.30 14.38
C ILE A 210 -12.67 -5.59 14.19
N ILE A 211 -12.64 -4.25 14.08
CA ILE A 211 -13.76 -3.44 13.60
C ILE A 211 -13.64 -3.32 12.08
N PRO A 212 -14.57 -3.88 11.30
CA PRO A 212 -14.53 -3.85 9.83
C PRO A 212 -14.33 -2.45 9.26
N ASP A 213 -13.55 -2.35 8.19
CA ASP A 213 -13.15 -1.08 7.54
C ASP A 213 -14.31 -0.28 6.94
N ASN A 214 -15.47 -0.91 6.73
CA ASN A 214 -16.69 -0.25 6.28
C ASN A 214 -17.46 0.48 7.40
N LEU A 215 -17.03 0.38 8.65
CA LEU A 215 -17.65 1.05 9.79
C LEU A 215 -16.92 2.36 10.17
N PRO A 216 -17.65 3.40 10.58
CA PRO A 216 -17.07 4.70 10.96
C PRO A 216 -16.03 4.63 12.09
N GLU A 217 -16.15 3.66 12.99
CA GLU A 217 -15.27 3.47 14.15
C GLU A 217 -13.97 2.74 13.79
N SER A 218 -13.85 2.23 12.56
CA SER A 218 -12.67 1.50 12.13
C SER A 218 -11.46 2.41 11.97
N THR A 219 -10.30 1.87 12.32
CA THR A 219 -9.02 2.58 12.19
C THR A 219 -7.98 1.70 11.53
N TYR A 220 -7.01 2.33 10.85
CA TYR A 220 -5.84 1.68 10.26
C TYR A 220 -4.67 1.54 11.27
N LEU A 221 -4.99 1.52 12.57
CA LEU A 221 -4.05 1.36 13.67
C LEU A 221 -3.85 -0.11 14.02
N ILE A 222 -2.66 -0.46 14.52
CA ILE A 222 -2.27 -1.86 14.76
C ILE A 222 -3.17 -2.56 15.79
N ASP A 223 -3.70 -1.81 16.76
CA ASP A 223 -4.61 -2.31 17.79
C ASP A 223 -6.01 -2.67 17.26
N ASN A 224 -6.38 -2.22 16.05
CA ASN A 224 -7.54 -2.72 15.31
C ASN A 224 -7.20 -3.89 14.37
N GLY A 225 -5.99 -4.43 14.43
CA GLY A 225 -5.49 -5.42 13.47
C GLY A 225 -5.02 -6.73 14.10
N LEU A 226 -5.39 -7.83 13.45
CA LEU A 226 -4.89 -9.17 13.72
C LEU A 226 -4.14 -9.70 12.50
N SER A 227 -2.90 -10.17 12.67
CA SER A 227 -2.19 -10.89 11.62
C SER A 227 -2.73 -12.32 11.56
N LEU A 228 -3.52 -12.68 10.55
CA LEU A 228 -4.17 -13.98 10.41
C LEU A 228 -3.77 -14.66 9.11
N CYS A 229 -3.69 -16.00 9.08
CA CYS A 229 -3.56 -16.69 7.80
C CYS A 229 -4.89 -16.69 7.04
N LYS A 230 -4.87 -16.97 5.73
CA LYS A 230 -6.07 -16.96 4.86
C LYS A 230 -7.27 -17.72 5.45
N LEU A 231 -7.04 -18.90 6.02
CA LEU A 231 -8.09 -19.70 6.66
C LEU A 231 -8.69 -19.00 7.88
N HIS A 232 -7.84 -18.53 8.80
CA HIS A 232 -8.27 -17.88 10.02
C HIS A 232 -8.93 -16.53 9.79
N HIS A 233 -8.44 -15.78 8.82
CA HIS A 233 -9.04 -14.53 8.40
C HIS A 233 -10.48 -14.77 7.93
N ALA A 234 -10.67 -15.70 6.99
CA ALA A 234 -12.00 -16.03 6.48
C ALA A 234 -12.94 -16.58 7.56
N ALA A 235 -12.42 -17.36 8.52
CA ALA A 235 -13.22 -17.90 9.61
C ALA A 235 -13.62 -16.82 10.64
N TYR A 236 -12.73 -15.87 10.94
CA TYR A 236 -13.02 -14.74 11.82
C TYR A 236 -14.01 -13.74 11.20
N ASP A 237 -13.87 -13.46 9.90
CA ASP A 237 -14.77 -12.58 9.17
C ASP A 237 -16.19 -13.13 9.11
N ARG A 238 -16.32 -14.45 8.94
CA ARG A 238 -17.59 -15.17 8.93
C ARG A 238 -18.16 -15.52 10.31
N LEU A 239 -17.52 -15.07 11.38
CA LEU A 239 -17.95 -15.36 12.75
C LEU A 239 -18.00 -16.87 13.07
N LEU A 240 -17.18 -17.68 12.39
CA LEU A 240 -17.00 -19.10 12.74
C LEU A 240 -16.07 -19.26 13.95
N LEU A 241 -15.25 -18.24 14.22
CA LEU A 241 -14.45 -18.11 15.42
C LEU A 241 -14.53 -16.67 15.97
N GLY A 242 -14.55 -16.55 17.28
CA GLY A 242 -14.52 -15.30 18.03
C GLY A 242 -13.26 -15.20 18.89
N ILE A 243 -12.90 -13.98 19.27
CA ILE A 243 -11.80 -13.72 20.21
C ILE A 243 -12.33 -12.80 21.29
N THR A 244 -12.24 -13.22 22.55
CA THR A 244 -12.70 -12.46 23.70
C THR A 244 -11.76 -11.30 24.06
N PRO A 245 -12.18 -10.33 24.89
CA PRO A 245 -11.32 -9.23 25.37
C PRO A 245 -10.09 -9.68 26.19
N ASP A 246 -10.14 -10.89 26.76
CA ASP A 246 -9.01 -11.57 27.42
C ASP A 246 -8.21 -12.47 26.45
N TYR A 247 -8.35 -12.24 25.14
CA TYR A 247 -7.53 -12.81 24.06
C TYR A 247 -7.68 -14.32 23.86
N LYS A 248 -8.82 -14.87 24.28
CA LYS A 248 -9.14 -16.29 24.17
C LYS A 248 -9.95 -16.58 22.91
N ILE A 249 -9.60 -17.65 22.22
CA ILE A 249 -10.29 -18.08 21.00
C ILE A 249 -11.51 -18.91 21.37
N HIS A 250 -12.64 -18.58 20.76
CA HIS A 250 -13.86 -19.38 20.78
C HIS A 250 -14.22 -19.79 19.35
N VAL A 251 -14.81 -20.96 19.20
CA VAL A 251 -15.18 -21.55 17.92
C VAL A 251 -16.65 -21.90 18.05
N HIS A 252 -17.43 -21.62 17.02
CA HIS A 252 -18.87 -21.85 17.00
C HIS A 252 -19.21 -23.31 17.34
N ASN A 253 -20.24 -23.55 18.15
CA ASN A 253 -20.59 -24.90 18.58
C ASN A 253 -20.88 -25.87 17.43
N ASP A 254 -21.48 -25.40 16.34
CA ASP A 254 -21.73 -26.24 15.17
C ASP A 254 -20.44 -26.78 14.56
N ILE A 255 -19.41 -25.94 14.42
CA ILE A 255 -18.09 -26.33 13.93
C ILE A 255 -17.40 -27.31 14.90
N LEU A 256 -17.61 -27.16 16.21
CA LEU A 256 -17.04 -28.08 17.21
C LEU A 256 -17.63 -29.50 17.13
N ARG A 257 -18.86 -29.64 16.61
CA ARG A 257 -19.55 -30.93 16.46
C ARG A 257 -19.30 -31.59 15.11
N GLU A 258 -18.72 -30.87 14.15
CA GLU A 258 -18.41 -31.41 12.83
C GLU A 258 -17.30 -32.46 12.89
N GLU A 259 -17.53 -33.60 12.24
CA GLU A 259 -16.50 -34.58 11.95
C GLU A 259 -15.97 -34.35 10.54
N ASP A 260 -14.80 -33.73 10.43
CA ASP A 260 -14.12 -33.43 9.17
C ASP A 260 -12.61 -33.78 9.26
N GLY A 261 -11.88 -33.53 8.18
CA GLY A 261 -10.48 -33.82 8.02
C GLY A 261 -9.53 -33.08 8.98
N PRO A 262 -8.22 -33.41 8.93
CA PRO A 262 -7.23 -32.89 9.85
C PRO A 262 -7.09 -31.36 9.83
N VAL A 263 -7.44 -30.71 8.71
CA VAL A 263 -7.40 -29.25 8.59
C VAL A 263 -8.45 -28.59 9.48
N LEU A 264 -9.71 -29.06 9.51
CA LEU A 264 -10.72 -28.50 10.40
C LEU A 264 -10.36 -28.79 11.86
N LYS A 265 -10.00 -30.05 12.14
CA LYS A 265 -9.68 -30.52 13.48
C LYS A 265 -8.53 -29.75 14.13
N HIS A 266 -7.40 -29.61 13.43
CA HIS A 266 -6.21 -28.96 13.99
C HIS A 266 -6.13 -27.47 13.66
N GLY A 267 -6.76 -27.04 12.56
CA GLY A 267 -6.74 -25.67 12.09
C GLY A 267 -7.80 -24.78 12.74
N LEU A 268 -8.94 -25.31 13.18
CA LEU A 268 -10.00 -24.50 13.83
C LEU A 268 -10.42 -25.09 15.18
N ILE A 269 -10.94 -26.32 15.21
CA ILE A 269 -11.50 -26.93 16.43
C ILE A 269 -10.47 -26.96 17.56
N GLY A 270 -9.23 -27.39 17.26
CA GLY A 270 -8.14 -27.47 18.23
C GLY A 270 -7.66 -26.13 18.78
N LEU A 271 -8.09 -24.99 18.21
CA LEU A 271 -7.78 -23.66 18.74
C LEU A 271 -8.76 -23.21 19.83
N HIS A 272 -9.89 -23.89 19.98
CA HIS A 272 -10.91 -23.52 20.96
C HIS A 272 -10.31 -23.44 22.38
N GLN A 273 -10.66 -22.38 23.12
CA GLN A 273 -10.15 -22.03 24.45
C GLN A 273 -8.64 -21.69 24.53
N SER A 274 -7.91 -21.69 23.42
CA SER A 274 -6.49 -21.28 23.42
C SER A 274 -6.33 -19.76 23.33
N GLN A 275 -5.13 -19.28 23.65
CA GLN A 275 -4.80 -17.85 23.66
C GLN A 275 -4.16 -17.43 22.33
N ILE A 276 -4.55 -16.26 21.81
CA ILE A 276 -3.91 -15.70 20.62
C ILE A 276 -2.48 -15.24 20.93
N SER A 277 -1.62 -15.25 19.91
CA SER A 277 -0.27 -14.71 20.01
C SER A 277 -0.32 -13.20 19.86
N LEU A 278 0.12 -12.47 20.89
CA LEU A 278 0.08 -11.01 20.91
C LEU A 278 1.37 -10.37 20.36
N PRO A 279 1.32 -9.13 19.87
CA PRO A 279 2.50 -8.35 19.51
C PRO A 279 3.45 -8.16 20.69
N LYS A 280 4.75 -8.00 20.39
CA LYS A 280 5.78 -7.81 21.44
C LYS A 280 5.54 -6.56 22.29
N LEU A 281 5.05 -5.48 21.67
CA LEU A 281 4.81 -4.20 22.33
C LEU A 281 3.35 -4.12 22.77
N LYS A 282 3.11 -3.86 24.06
CA LYS A 282 1.75 -3.78 24.62
C LYS A 282 0.86 -2.73 23.97
N LYS A 283 1.44 -1.60 23.55
CA LYS A 283 0.73 -0.54 22.80
C LYS A 283 0.18 -0.97 21.43
N ASN A 284 0.62 -2.12 20.92
CA ASN A 284 0.17 -2.67 19.65
C ASN A 284 -0.78 -3.86 19.87
N TRP A 285 -1.15 -4.18 21.11
CA TRP A 285 -2.08 -5.27 21.38
C TRP A 285 -3.46 -4.95 20.80
N PRO A 286 -4.22 -5.96 20.38
CA PRO A 286 -5.62 -5.78 20.01
C PRO A 286 -6.38 -5.00 21.08
N ASN A 287 -7.12 -3.99 20.66
CA ASN A 287 -7.93 -3.22 21.57
C ASN A 287 -9.04 -4.12 22.15
N GLN A 288 -9.15 -4.12 23.48
CA GLN A 288 -10.09 -4.99 24.20
C GLN A 288 -11.55 -4.63 23.93
N GLU A 289 -11.87 -3.34 23.77
CA GLU A 289 -13.23 -2.88 23.44
C GLU A 289 -13.61 -3.29 22.02
N TYR A 290 -12.66 -3.27 21.08
CA TYR A 290 -12.90 -3.73 19.72
C TYR A 290 -13.14 -5.24 19.67
N LEU A 291 -12.35 -6.00 20.45
CA LEU A 291 -12.56 -7.44 20.58
C LEU A 291 -13.91 -7.75 21.24
N ASP A 292 -14.31 -7.00 22.27
CA ASP A 292 -15.60 -7.17 22.93
C ASP A 292 -16.76 -6.96 21.94
N TRP A 293 -16.74 -5.83 21.24
CA TRP A 293 -17.72 -5.51 20.19
C TRP A 293 -17.82 -6.63 19.13
N ARG A 294 -16.67 -7.11 18.65
CA ARG A 294 -16.64 -8.16 17.61
C ARG A 294 -17.08 -9.51 18.17
N TYR A 295 -16.76 -9.80 19.42
CA TYR A 295 -17.15 -11.02 20.11
C TYR A 295 -18.66 -11.06 20.39
N GLU A 296 -19.30 -9.95 20.73
CA GLU A 296 -20.76 -9.88 20.84
C GLU A 296 -21.44 -10.26 19.52
N LYS A 297 -20.89 -9.84 18.37
CA LYS A 297 -21.41 -10.26 17.06
C LYS A 297 -21.27 -11.76 16.83
N PHE A 298 -20.14 -12.34 17.26
CA PHE A 298 -19.92 -13.79 17.21
C PHE A 298 -20.96 -14.53 18.06
N VAL A 299 -21.19 -14.11 19.31
CA VAL A 299 -22.18 -14.74 20.21
C VAL A 299 -23.61 -14.63 19.67
N ASN A 300 -23.97 -13.51 19.04
CA ASN A 300 -25.31 -13.33 18.46
C ASN A 300 -25.52 -14.09 17.14
N ALA A 301 -24.45 -14.59 16.52
CA ALA A 301 -24.52 -15.42 15.33
C ALA A 301 -24.67 -16.92 15.65
N GLU A 302 -24.51 -17.29 16.94
CA GLU A 302 -24.65 -18.64 17.51
C GLU A 302 -26.06 -18.92 18.05
#